data_AF-A0A392T1I6-F1
#
_entry.id   AF-A0A392T1I6-F1
#
_cell.length_a   1.000
_cell.length_b   1.000
_cell.length_c   1.000
_cell.angle_alpha   90.00
_cell.angle_beta   90.00
_cell.angle_gamma   90.00
#
_symmetry.space_group_name_H-M   'P 1'
#
loop_
_entity.id
_entity.type
_entity.pdbx_description
1 polymer ?
#
loop_
_entity_poly.entity_id
_entity_poly.type
_entity_poly.pdbx_seq_one_letter_code
_entity_poly.pdbx_strand_id
1 'polypeptide(L)' 'FFCDGFPVISEADDEEVILNFLEDFKKSTGIDVPRSMVPPAPNVDLYKPMKRKRTVKSSEEERDEERRSDFF' A
#
# COMPACT_ATOMS: atom_id res chain seq x y z
N PHE A 1 -1.62 16.58 1.75
CA PHE A 1 -1.51 15.40 0.88
C PHE A 1 -2.26 15.71 -0.42
N PHE A 2 -1.60 15.54 -1.57
CA PHE A 2 -2.24 15.71 -2.88
C PHE A 2 -2.16 14.38 -3.61
N CYS A 3 -3.30 13.84 -4.02
CA CYS A 3 -3.35 12.71 -4.94
C CYS A 3 -3.75 13.28 -6.29
N ASP A 4 -2.91 13.10 -7.30
CA ASP A 4 -3.15 13.57 -8.67
C ASP A 4 -3.49 15.07 -8.78
N GLY A 5 -2.92 15.89 -7.90
CA GLY A 5 -3.12 17.35 -7.87
C GLY A 5 -4.43 17.80 -7.20
N PHE A 6 -5.24 16.86 -6.72
CA PHE A 6 -6.43 17.16 -5.93
C PHE A 6 -6.11 17.07 -4.44
N PRO A 7 -6.57 18.04 -3.62
CA PRO A 7 -6.45 17.93 -2.18
C PRO A 7 -7.26 16.72 -1.72
N VAL A 8 -6.59 15.78 -1.04
CA VAL A 8 -7.20 14.56 -0.54
C VAL A 8 -7.21 14.58 0.98
N ILE A 9 -8.35 14.19 1.54
CA ILE A 9 -8.55 13.89 2.95
C ILE A 9 -8.90 12.41 3.10
N SER A 10 -8.60 11.84 4.26
CA SER A 10 -9.02 10.49 4.64
C SER A 10 -9.46 10.44 6.08
N GLU A 11 -10.09 9.36 6.51
CA GLU A 11 -10.40 9.13 7.93
C GLU A 11 -9.14 9.05 8.83
N ALA A 12 -7.93 9.03 8.25
CA ALA A 12 -6.69 9.10 9.03
C ALA A 12 -6.40 10.52 9.56
N ASP A 13 -7.04 11.55 8.99
CA ASP A 13 -6.91 12.93 9.43
C ASP A 13 -7.81 13.21 10.64
N ASP A 14 -7.45 14.21 11.46
CA ASP A 14 -8.24 14.58 12.63
C ASP A 14 -9.64 15.09 12.22
N GLU A 15 -10.63 14.82 13.09
CA GLU A 15 -12.03 15.23 12.93
C GLU A 15 -12.21 16.69 12.49
N GLU A 16 -11.46 17.59 13.12
CA GLU A 16 -11.51 19.03 12.86
C GLU A 16 -10.96 19.38 11.47
N VAL A 17 -9.94 18.63 11.00
CA VAL A 17 -9.35 18.82 9.68
C VAL A 17 -10.32 18.35 8.60
N ILE A 18 -10.98 17.21 8.80
CA ILE A 18 -12.00 16.67 7.90
C ILE A 18 -13.18 17.64 7.78
N LEU A 19 -13.70 18.15 8.91
CA LEU A 19 -14.85 19.07 8.91
C LEU A 19 -14.51 20.42 8.24
N ASN A 20 -13.37 21.03 8.59
CA ASN A 20 -12.94 22.28 7.97
C ASN A 20 -12.78 22.13 6.46
N PHE A 21 -12.20 21.02 6.00
CA PHE A 21 -12.05 20.75 4.57
C PHE A 21 -13.41 20.62 3.87
N LEU A 22 -14.36 19.89 4.44
CA LEU A 22 -15.70 19.73 3.86
C LEU A 22 -16.47 21.06 3.83
N GLU A 23 -16.34 21.90 4.86
CA GLU A 23 -16.92 23.24 4.86
C GLU A 23 -16.34 24.13 3.75
N ASP A 24 -15.02 24.13 3.58
CA ASP A 24 -14.35 24.92 2.55
C ASP A 24 -14.60 24.36 1.15
N PHE A 25 -14.72 23.03 1.02
CA PHE A 25 -15.14 22.37 -0.20
C PHE A 25 -16.56 22.77 -0.59
N LYS A 26 -17.49 22.81 0.38
CA LYS A 26 -18.87 23.26 0.18
C LYS A 26 -18.94 24.73 -0.23
N LYS A 27 -18.11 25.60 0.36
CA LYS A 27 -18.02 27.02 -0.02
C LYS A 27 -17.45 27.21 -1.44
N SER A 28 -16.45 26.42 -1.82
CA SER A 28 -15.74 26.58 -3.10
C SER A 28 -16.46 25.94 -4.29
N THR A 29 -17.05 24.76 -4.11
CA THR A 29 -17.72 24.01 -5.19
C THR A 29 -19.24 24.02 -5.09
N GLY A 30 -19.82 24.38 -3.94
CA GLY A 30 -21.26 24.32 -3.70
C GLY A 30 -21.80 22.91 -3.49
N ILE A 31 -20.94 21.89 -3.44
CA ILE A 31 -21.32 20.49 -3.31
C ILE A 31 -21.25 20.08 -1.84
N ASP A 32 -22.35 19.52 -1.33
CA ASP A 32 -22.41 18.98 0.03
C ASP A 32 -21.94 17.53 0.01
N VAL A 33 -20.71 17.30 0.48
CA VAL A 33 -20.12 15.96 0.56
C VAL A 33 -20.34 15.42 1.97
N PRO A 34 -21.17 14.36 2.14
CA PRO A 34 -21.36 13.76 3.45
C PRO A 34 -20.09 13.04 3.88
N ARG A 35 -19.85 13.02 5.19
CA ARG A 35 -18.68 12.36 5.80
C ARG A 35 -18.54 10.89 5.41
N SER A 36 -19.63 10.20 5.11
CA SER A 36 -19.61 8.80 4.64
C SER A 36 -18.88 8.60 3.31
N MET A 37 -18.66 9.67 2.54
CA MET A 37 -17.91 9.65 1.28
C MET A 37 -16.40 9.86 1.50
N VAL A 38 -15.98 10.23 2.71
CA VAL A 38 -14.57 10.32 3.07
C VAL A 38 -14.00 8.89 3.08
N PRO A 39 -12.98 8.61 2.26
CA PRO A 39 -12.44 7.27 2.16
C PRO A 39 -11.84 6.84 3.51
N PRO A 40 -12.03 5.56 3.89
CA PRO A 40 -11.47 5.04 5.13
C PRO A 40 -9.95 5.15 5.09
N ALA A 41 -9.36 5.29 6.29
CA ALA A 41 -7.93 5.34 6.43
C ALA A 41 -7.29 4.11 5.74
N PRO A 42 -6.27 4.29 4.88
CA PRO A 42 -5.59 3.16 4.28
C PRO A 42 -5.00 2.28 5.40
N ASN A 43 -5.41 1.00 5.44
CA ASN A 43 -4.94 0.00 6.41
C ASN A 43 -3.47 -0.42 6.17
N VAL A 44 -2.75 0.31 5.31
CA VAL A 44 -1.34 0.06 5.06
C VAL A 44 -0.56 0.91 6.05
N ASP A 45 -0.11 0.27 7.11
CA ASP A 45 0.95 0.79 7.96
C ASP A 45 2.23 0.87 7.11
N LEU A 46 2.47 2.04 6.50
CA LEU A 46 3.61 2.31 5.60
C LEU A 46 4.96 2.11 6.29
N TYR A 47 4.98 2.01 7.62
CA TYR A 47 6.18 1.77 8.42
C TYR A 47 6.37 0.31 8.82
N LYS A 48 5.42 -0.58 8.51
CA LYS A 48 5.65 -2.02 8.66
C LYS A 48 6.56 -2.48 7.52
N PRO A 49 7.79 -2.94 7.82
CA PRO A 49 8.66 -3.48 6.80
C PRO A 49 7.95 -4.65 6.12
N MET A 50 7.70 -4.48 4.82
CA MET A 50 7.09 -5.50 3.98
C MET A 50 7.97 -6.75 4.04
N LYS A 51 7.47 -7.83 4.64
CA LYS A 51 8.22 -9.08 4.77
C LYS A 51 8.51 -9.63 3.37
N ARG A 52 9.72 -9.37 2.86
CA ARG A 52 10.20 -9.96 1.60
C ARG A 52 10.19 -11.48 1.78
N LYS A 53 9.33 -12.19 1.04
CA LYS A 53 9.47 -13.64 0.89
C LYS A 53 10.69 -13.88 0.02
N ARG A 54 11.84 -14.16 0.63
CA ARG A 54 13.02 -14.68 -0.07
C ARG A 54 12.63 -16.08 -0.57
N THR A 55 12.46 -16.25 -1.88
CA THR A 55 12.59 -17.56 -2.50
C THR A 55 14.05 -17.97 -2.33
N VAL A 56 14.32 -18.74 -1.28
CA VAL A 56 15.55 -19.49 -1.15
C VAL A 56 15.55 -20.46 -2.33
N LYS A 57 16.44 -20.26 -3.31
CA LYS A 57 16.83 -21.36 -4.18
C LYS A 57 17.52 -22.36 -3.26
N SER A 58 16.80 -23.40 -2.87
CA SER A 58 17.41 -24.63 -2.37
C SER A 58 18.17 -25.25 -3.53
N SER A 59 19.44 -24.89 -3.71
CA SER A 59 20.38 -25.69 -4.47
C SER A 59 21.07 -26.63 -3.50
N GLU A 60 20.29 -27.60 -3.04
CA GLU A 60 20.72 -28.76 -2.30
C GLU A 60 20.14 -29.95 -3.07
N GLU A 61 20.65 -30.15 -4.28
CA GLU A 61 20.36 -31.31 -5.11
C GLU A 61 21.72 -31.83 -5.60
N GLU A 62 22.18 -32.86 -4.88
CA GLU A 62 22.92 -34.00 -5.42
C GLU A 62 24.39 -33.78 -5.77
N ARG A 63 25.22 -33.86 -4.73
CA ARG A 63 26.46 -34.63 -4.84
C ARG A 63 26.07 -36.12 -4.89
N ASP A 64 26.74 -36.86 -5.78
CA ASP A 64 26.85 -38.33 -5.85
C ASP A 64 25.72 -39.13 -6.53
N GLU A 65 25.76 -39.21 -7.88
CA GLU A 65 25.67 -40.45 -8.69
C GLU A 65 25.96 -40.01 -10.16
N GLU A 66 27.13 -40.20 -10.75
CA GLU A 66 27.40 -41.37 -11.61
C GLU A 66 28.89 -41.35 -12.04
N ARG A 67 29.70 -42.18 -11.38
CA ARG A 67 30.92 -42.73 -11.97
C ARG A 67 30.51 -43.92 -12.84
N ARG A 68 30.32 -43.74 -14.16
CA ARG A 68 30.45 -44.77 -15.21
C ARG A 68 30.00 -44.18 -16.56
N SER A 69 30.71 -44.53 -17.65
CA SER A 69 30.56 -44.03 -19.04
C SER A 69 30.81 -42.52 -19.18
N ASP A 70 32.01 -42.05 -19.53
CA ASP A 70 32.53 -42.17 -20.89
C ASP A 70 34.07 -42.27 -20.89
N PHE A 71 34.53 -43.50 -20.71
CA PHE A 71 35.72 -44.00 -21.39
C PHE A 71 35.21 -44.61 -22.70
N PHE A 72 35.03 -43.78 -23.73
CA PHE A 72 35.02 -44.20 -25.14
C PHE A 72 35.60 -43.08 -26.00
#